data_AF-A0A3B0YI02-F1
#
_entry.id   AF-A0A3B0YI02-F1
#
_cell.length_a   1.000
_cell.length_b   1.000
_cell.length_c   1.000
_cell.angle_alpha   90.00
_cell.angle_beta   90.00
_cell.angle_gamma   90.00
#
_symmetry.space_group_name_H-M   'P 1'
#
loop_
_entity.id
_entity.type
_entity.pdbx_description
1 polymer ?
#
loop_
_entity_poly.entity_id
_entity_poly.type
_entity_poly.pdbx_seq_one_letter_code
_entity_poly.pdbx_strand_id
1 'polypeptide(L)'
;YVKAVHYYQLAYEQGMKSLKKHLIKLRADIEFLKSIKLAGEYFRTIVKVGSRSHCGLVIEVKRPIAKIQTRIGERWLRINQLYPIEVGKMRTCQFVNGQYVVPR
;
A
#
# COMPACT_ATOMS: atom_id res chain seq x y z
N TYR A 1 3.61 29.68 -42.86
CA TYR A 1 4.50 28.54 -42.57
C TYR A 1 5.19 28.64 -41.20
N VAL A 2 5.96 29.69 -40.90
CA VAL A 2 6.74 29.80 -39.63
C VAL A 2 5.89 29.68 -38.34
N LYS A 3 4.72 30.32 -38.29
CA LYS A 3 3.82 30.24 -37.12
C LYS A 3 3.29 28.82 -36.86
N ALA A 4 3.06 28.03 -37.90
CA ALA A 4 2.56 26.66 -37.76
C ALA A 4 3.64 25.76 -37.15
N VAL A 5 4.89 25.86 -37.64
CA VAL A 5 6.04 25.10 -37.10
C VAL A 5 6.26 25.44 -35.62
N HIS A 6 6.21 26.72 -35.25
CA HIS A 6 6.33 27.15 -33.86
C HIS A 6 5.22 26.58 -32.96
N TYR A 7 3.99 26.50 -33.46
CA TYR A 7 2.88 25.92 -32.69
C TYR A 7 3.07 24.41 -32.43
N TYR A 8 3.48 23.66 -33.45
CA TYR A 8 3.77 22.23 -33.29
C TYR A 8 4.93 21.98 -32.31
N GLN A 9 5.96 22.83 -32.35
CA GLN A 9 7.10 22.71 -31.44
C GLN A 9 6.71 22.98 -29.98
N LEU A 10 5.89 24.00 -29.72
CA LEU A 10 5.34 24.25 -28.38
C LEU A 10 4.48 23.08 -27.88
N ALA A 11 3.63 22.52 -28.73
CA ALA A 11 2.80 21.37 -28.37
C ALA A 11 3.66 20.14 -28.00
N TYR A 12 4.73 19.90 -28.75
CA TYR A 12 5.69 18.84 -28.45
C TYR A 12 6.40 19.05 -27.11
N GLU A 13 6.89 20.26 -26.83
CA GLU A 13 7.55 20.60 -25.57
C GLU A 13 6.61 20.44 -24.37
N GLN A 14 5.36 20.89 -24.50
CA GLN A 14 4.34 20.70 -23.47
C GLN A 14 4.01 19.22 -23.23
N GLY A 15 3.88 18.44 -24.31
CA GLY A 15 3.70 16.99 -24.24
C GLY A 15 4.85 16.30 -23.51
N MET A 16 6.09 16.64 -23.85
CA MET A 16 7.29 16.08 -23.21
C MET A 16 7.40 16.49 -21.72
N LYS A 17 7.01 17.71 -21.37
CA LYS A 17 6.97 18.17 -19.98
C LYS A 17 5.93 17.40 -19.15
N SER A 18 4.75 17.16 -19.72
CA SER A 18 3.71 16.33 -19.10
C SER A 18 4.18 14.88 -18.91
N LEU A 19 4.80 14.30 -19.94
CA LEU A 19 5.34 12.94 -19.88
C LEU A 19 6.41 12.79 -18.80
N LYS A 20 7.36 13.74 -18.72
CA LYS A 20 8.39 13.77 -17.67
C LYS A 20 7.77 13.82 -16.27
N LYS A 21 6.73 14.65 -16.07
CA LYS A 21 6.01 14.73 -14.79
C LYS A 21 5.36 13.39 -14.43
N HIS A 22 4.75 12.72 -15.40
CA HIS A 22 4.17 11.39 -15.20
C HIS A 22 5.23 10.35 -14.84
N LEU A 23 6.38 10.34 -15.52
CA LEU A 23 7.48 9.40 -15.24
C LEU A 23 8.05 9.58 -13.83
N ILE A 24 8.24 10.83 -13.38
CA ILE A 24 8.71 11.11 -12.01
C ILE A 24 7.71 10.58 -10.98
N LYS A 25 6.42 10.82 -11.19
CA LYS A 25 5.36 10.30 -10.32
C LYS A 25 5.37 8.77 -10.28
N LEU A 26 5.45 8.14 -11.46
CA LEU A 26 5.42 6.69 -11.58
C LEU A 26 6.64 6.03 -10.91
N ARG A 27 7.82 6.67 -10.98
CA ARG A 27 9.02 6.22 -10.25
C ARG A 27 8.82 6.29 -8.74
N ALA A 28 8.29 7.41 -8.23
CA ALA A 28 8.01 7.57 -6.81
C ALA A 28 7.00 6.53 -6.32
N ASP A 29 5.95 6.25 -7.11
CA ASP A 29 4.96 5.22 -6.81
C ASP A 29 5.61 3.82 -6.76
N ILE A 30 6.53 3.50 -7.68
CA ILE A 30 7.27 2.21 -7.67
C ILE A 30 8.17 2.08 -6.44
N GLU A 31 8.94 3.12 -6.10
CA GLU A 31 9.81 3.13 -4.92
C GLU A 31 8.99 2.97 -3.63
N PHE A 32 7.84 3.61 -3.56
CA PHE A 32 6.89 3.48 -2.46
C PHE A 32 6.30 2.06 -2.35
N LEU A 33 5.90 1.43 -3.46
CA LEU A 33 5.40 0.06 -3.44
C LEU A 33 6.47 -0.95 -2.98
N LYS A 34 7.73 -0.72 -3.34
CA LYS A 34 8.86 -1.53 -2.86
C LYS A 34 9.03 -1.42 -1.35
N SER A 35 8.96 -0.21 -0.79
CA SER A 35 9.11 0.00 0.66
C SER A 35 7.96 -0.63 1.44
N ILE A 36 6.72 -0.55 0.95
CA ILE A 36 5.57 -1.26 1.52
C ILE A 36 5.81 -2.76 1.55
N LYS A 37 6.23 -3.34 0.43
CA LYS A 37 6.45 -4.79 0.32
C LYS A 37 7.46 -5.27 1.36
N LEU A 38 8.60 -4.58 1.44
CA LEU A 38 9.66 -4.88 2.42
C LEU A 38 9.17 -4.73 3.86
N ALA A 39 8.41 -3.67 4.16
CA ALA A 39 7.88 -3.47 5.51
C ALA A 39 6.84 -4.52 5.90
N GLY A 40 6.01 -4.97 4.95
CA GLY A 40 5.09 -6.09 5.16
C GLY A 40 5.82 -7.40 5.43
N GLU A 41 6.85 -7.70 4.64
CA GLU A 41 7.71 -8.87 4.86
C GLU A 41 8.41 -8.84 6.21
N TYR A 42 8.98 -7.69 6.59
CA TYR A 42 9.61 -7.49 7.89
C TYR A 42 8.60 -7.64 9.04
N PHE A 43 7.43 -7.01 8.96
CA PHE A 43 6.41 -7.11 9.99
C PHE A 43 6.00 -8.57 10.27
N ARG A 44 5.94 -9.41 9.23
CA ARG A 44 5.59 -10.83 9.38
C ARG A 44 6.63 -11.64 10.15
N THR A 45 7.91 -11.23 10.12
CA THR A 45 8.95 -11.89 10.90
C THR A 45 8.89 -11.46 12.37
N ILE A 46 8.65 -10.17 12.64
CA ILE A 46 8.69 -9.60 13.99
C ILE A 46 7.35 -9.54 14.73
N VAL A 47 6.24 -9.92 14.08
CA VAL A 47 4.89 -9.80 14.68
C VAL A 47 4.83 -10.53 16.03
N LYS A 48 4.31 -9.82 17.03
CA LYS A 48 4.14 -10.31 18.39
C LYS A 48 2.85 -9.77 18.99
N VAL A 49 2.46 -10.32 20.14
CA VAL A 49 1.36 -9.76 20.93
C VAL A 49 1.67 -8.30 21.29
N GLY A 50 0.69 -7.42 21.14
CA GLY A 50 0.83 -5.97 21.26
C GLY A 50 1.20 -5.24 19.97
N SER A 51 1.63 -5.95 18.90
CA SER A 51 1.88 -5.30 17.61
C SER A 51 0.60 -4.69 17.03
N ARG A 52 0.67 -3.45 16.53
CA ARG A 52 -0.42 -2.85 15.75
C ARG A 52 -0.27 -3.20 14.27
N SER A 53 -1.28 -3.88 13.75
CA SER A 53 -1.46 -4.09 12.31
C SER A 53 -2.49 -3.12 11.74
N HIS A 54 -2.58 -3.03 10.42
CA HIS A 54 -3.69 -2.32 9.74
C HIS A 54 -5.09 -2.88 10.04
N CYS A 55 -5.22 -4.10 10.56
CA CYS A 55 -6.50 -4.66 11.01
C CYS A 55 -6.85 -4.31 12.45
N GLY A 56 -5.85 -3.92 13.26
CA GLY A 56 -6.02 -3.71 14.69
C GLY A 56 -4.87 -4.30 15.51
N LEU A 57 -5.13 -4.47 16.81
CA LEU A 57 -4.14 -4.92 17.79
C LEU A 57 -4.00 -6.44 17.75
N VAL A 58 -2.76 -6.93 17.65
CA VAL A 58 -2.46 -8.35 17.79
C VAL A 58 -2.55 -8.72 19.26
N ILE A 59 -3.49 -9.60 19.61
CA ILE A 59 -3.72 -10.04 21.00
C ILE A 59 -3.20 -11.46 21.25
N GLU A 60 -3.05 -12.26 20.20
CA GLU A 60 -2.49 -13.62 20.28
C GLU A 60 -1.74 -13.96 18.99
N VAL A 61 -0.63 -14.68 19.09
CA VAL A 61 0.15 -15.15 17.94
C VAL A 61 0.33 -16.66 18.01
N LYS A 62 -0.19 -17.36 17.00
CA LYS A 62 -0.02 -18.81 16.79
C LYS A 62 0.41 -19.04 15.36
N ARG A 63 1.70 -18.91 15.06
CA ARG A 63 2.22 -18.96 13.68
C ARG A 63 1.66 -20.21 12.95
N PRO A 64 1.13 -20.06 11.71
CA PRO A 64 1.19 -18.90 10.82
C PRO A 64 0.01 -17.90 10.95
N ILE A 65 -0.82 -18.01 12.00
CA ILE A 65 -1.98 -17.14 12.25
C ILE A 65 -1.78 -16.25 13.47
N ALA A 66 -2.56 -15.18 13.55
CA ALA A 66 -2.62 -14.29 14.70
C ALA A 66 -4.08 -13.88 14.94
N LYS A 67 -4.43 -13.71 16.21
CA LYS A 67 -5.72 -13.17 16.62
C LYS A 67 -5.59 -11.67 16.74
N ILE A 68 -6.49 -10.96 16.08
CA ILE A 68 -6.50 -9.50 16.04
C ILE A 68 -7.80 -8.99 16.63
N GLN A 69 -7.67 -8.04 17.54
CA GLN A 69 -8.78 -7.22 17.99
C GLN A 69 -9.03 -6.12 16.95
N THR A 70 -10.10 -6.29 16.18
CA THR A 70 -10.57 -5.32 15.18
C THR A 70 -11.73 -4.50 15.76
N ARG A 71 -12.19 -3.47 15.04
CA ARG A 71 -13.38 -2.69 15.45
C ARG A 71 -14.67 -3.51 15.52
N ILE A 72 -14.76 -4.60 14.76
CA ILE A 72 -15.95 -5.46 14.68
C ILE A 72 -15.82 -6.73 15.53
N GLY A 73 -14.85 -6.76 16.44
CA GLY A 73 -14.54 -7.89 17.31
C GLY A 73 -13.23 -8.58 16.95
N GLU A 74 -13.02 -9.75 17.56
CA GLU A 74 -11.78 -10.50 17.41
C GLU A 74 -11.83 -11.43 16.20
N ARG A 75 -10.75 -11.47 15.42
CA ARG A 75 -10.65 -12.31 14.22
C ARG A 75 -9.29 -12.98 14.14
N TRP A 76 -9.30 -14.24 13.72
CA TRP A 76 -8.09 -14.94 13.34
C TRP A 76 -7.73 -14.60 11.89
N LEU A 77 -6.48 -14.20 11.67
CA LEU A 77 -5.95 -13.85 10.36
C LEU A 77 -4.61 -14.54 10.14
N ARG A 78 -4.26 -14.80 8.89
CA ARG A 78 -2.91 -15.26 8.57
C ARG A 78 -1.94 -14.10 8.72
N ILE A 79 -0.77 -14.34 9.30
CA ILE A 79 0.26 -13.33 9.49
C ILE A 79 0.67 -12.71 8.15
N ASN A 80 0.67 -13.49 7.07
CA ASN A 80 0.97 -12.98 5.72
C ASN A 80 -0.05 -11.96 5.19
N GLN A 81 -1.26 -11.91 5.73
CA GLN A 81 -2.26 -10.89 5.42
C GLN A 81 -2.05 -9.63 6.23
N LEU A 82 -1.19 -9.66 7.26
CA LEU A 82 -0.91 -8.53 8.12
C LEU A 82 0.26 -7.69 7.61
N TYR A 83 0.15 -6.40 7.88
CA TYR A 83 1.16 -5.38 7.57
C TYR A 83 1.03 -4.24 8.58
N PRO A 84 2.11 -3.47 8.80
CA PRO A 84 2.15 -2.39 9.78
C PRO A 84 1.25 -1.23 9.33
N ILE A 85 0.53 -0.62 10.27
CA ILE A 85 -0.39 0.48 9.98
C ILE A 85 0.33 1.76 9.55
N GLU A 86 1.58 1.92 9.96
CA GLU A 86 2.39 3.13 9.77
C GLU A 86 2.88 3.30 8.34
N VAL A 87 2.86 2.22 7.55
CA VAL A 87 3.41 2.24 6.19
C VAL A 87 2.32 2.64 5.21
N GLY A 88 2.12 3.96 5.14
CA GLY A 88 1.59 4.68 3.98
C GLY A 88 0.16 4.35 3.58
N LYS A 89 -0.82 5.13 4.07
CA LYS A 89 -2.22 5.17 3.58
C LYS A 89 -2.91 3.81 3.35
N MET A 90 -2.38 2.71 3.89
CA MET A 90 -2.97 1.41 3.64
C MET A 90 -4.34 1.37 4.30
N ARG A 91 -5.33 0.99 3.49
CA ARG A 91 -6.72 0.95 3.92
C ARG A 91 -6.87 -0.01 5.09
N THR A 92 -7.74 0.37 6.03
CA THR A 92 -8.17 -0.52 7.12
C THR A 92 -8.72 -1.82 6.56
N CYS A 93 -8.54 -2.92 7.28
CA CYS A 93 -9.07 -4.22 6.90
C CYS A 93 -10.57 -4.16 6.64
N GLN A 94 -10.99 -4.90 5.62
CA GLN A 94 -12.39 -5.11 5.32
C GLN A 94 -12.70 -6.60 5.47
N PHE A 95 -13.87 -6.86 6.06
CA PHE A 95 -14.41 -8.20 6.17
C PHE A 95 -15.77 -8.21 5.49
N VAL A 96 -15.93 -9.05 4.47
CA VAL A 96 -17.20 -9.24 3.76
C VAL A 96 -17.65 -10.67 4.06
N ASN A 97 -18.85 -10.84 4.61
CA ASN A 97 -19.37 -12.14 5.07
C ASN A 97 -18.41 -12.88 6.02
N GLY A 98 -17.71 -12.13 6.88
CA GLY A 98 -16.75 -12.68 7.84
C GLY A 98 -15.40 -13.12 7.25
N GLN A 99 -15.20 -13.00 5.93
CA GLN A 99 -13.94 -13.29 5.26
C GLN A 99 -13.12 -12.01 5.05
N TYR A 100 -11.81 -12.11 5.26
CA TYR A 100 -10.89 -11.01 5.00
C TYR A 100 -10.80 -10.71 3.50
N VAL A 101 -10.99 -9.43 3.14
CA VAL A 101 -10.82 -8.93 1.78
C VAL A 101 -9.56 -8.09 1.73
N VAL A 102 -8.63 -8.46 0.85
CA VAL A 102 -7.41 -7.69 0.60
C VAL A 102 -7.82 -6.30 0.10
N PRO A 103 -7.39 -5.21 0.76
CA PRO A 103 -7.74 -3.88 0.31
C PRO A 103 -7.12 -3.58 -1.06
N ARG A 104 -7.96 -3.12 -2.01
CA ARG A 104 -7.55 -2.67 -3.35
C ARG A 104 -7.12 -1.21 -3.36
#